data_AF-A0A0F9CCA2-F1
#
_entry.id   AF-A0A0F9CCA2-F1
#
_cell.length_a   1.000
_cell.length_b   1.000
_cell.length_c   1.000
_cell.angle_alpha   90.00
_cell.angle_beta   90.00
_cell.angle_gamma   90.00
#
_symmetry.space_group_name_H-M   'P 1'
#
loop_
_entity.id
_entity.type
_entity.pdbx_description
1 polymer ?
#
loop_
_entity_poly.entity_id
_entity_poly.type
_entity_poly.pdbx_seq_one_letter_code
_entity_poly.pdbx_strand_id
1 'polypeptide(L)'
;MKHSILKWGVISITILFLLLYTWIAVDRWFGTHDFLFQWPIAIQFHKPVQIVEREVVSPEVAEVPQDDNSIVLKVSHYNPDLGGVNCANFQDGECVSKMANGERWQDNIGLAIACPKELEFGTKIKIDDRVWECKDVGGKITKDGEIYWIDMLTPYPLYNYGEIVLGEIIE
;
A
#
# COMPACT_ATOMS: atom_id res chain seq x y z
N MET A 1 21.08 -54.37 38.07
CA MET A 1 19.75 -53.95 38.55
C MET A 1 19.07 -53.15 37.44
N LYS A 2 17.99 -53.73 36.92
CA LYS A 2 16.86 -53.21 36.10
C LYS A 2 17.09 -52.02 35.14
N HIS A 3 17.01 -52.36 33.85
CA HIS A 3 16.69 -51.50 32.71
C HIS A 3 15.39 -50.71 32.92
N SER A 4 15.34 -49.46 32.45
CA SER A 4 14.08 -48.73 32.24
C SER A 4 13.88 -48.48 30.75
N ILE A 5 12.70 -48.91 30.31
CA ILE A 5 12.26 -49.08 28.93
C ILE A 5 11.39 -47.89 28.52
N LEU A 6 11.77 -47.30 27.40
CA LEU A 6 10.94 -46.76 26.32
C LEU A 6 9.41 -46.77 26.56
N LYS A 7 8.79 -45.58 26.62
CA LYS A 7 7.34 -45.41 26.38
C LYS A 7 7.12 -44.40 25.26
N TRP A 8 7.06 -44.92 24.04
CA TRP A 8 6.39 -44.31 22.90
C TRP A 8 4.96 -44.85 22.84
N GLY A 9 3.98 -43.98 22.60
CA GLY A 9 2.55 -44.28 22.55
C GLY A 9 1.83 -43.18 23.34
N VAL A 10 1.09 -42.27 22.72
CA VAL A 10 0.03 -42.47 21.75
C VAL A 10 -0.01 -41.23 20.84
N ILE A 11 0.51 -41.33 19.61
CA ILE A 11 0.24 -40.30 18.60
C ILE A 11 -1.16 -40.58 18.07
N SER A 12 -2.06 -39.68 18.43
CA SER A 12 -3.49 -39.73 18.18
C SER A 12 -3.79 -39.86 16.68
N ILE A 13 -4.42 -40.97 16.31
CA ILE A 13 -4.90 -41.30 14.94
C ILE A 13 -5.94 -40.27 14.43
N THR A 14 -6.41 -39.36 15.28
CA THR A 14 -7.35 -38.28 14.93
C THR A 14 -6.74 -37.18 14.05
N ILE A 15 -5.43 -36.97 14.04
CA ILE A 15 -4.80 -35.89 13.25
C ILE A 15 -4.64 -36.28 11.76
N LEU A 16 -4.62 -37.59 11.43
CA LEU A 16 -4.49 -38.04 10.04
C LEU A 16 -5.81 -37.96 9.24
N PHE A 17 -6.97 -37.94 9.91
CA PHE A 17 -8.29 -37.88 9.24
C PHE A 17 -8.75 -36.46 8.90
N LEU A 18 -8.20 -35.43 9.56
CA LEU A 18 -8.55 -34.03 9.29
C LEU A 18 -7.82 -33.44 8.07
N LEU A 19 -6.70 -34.03 7.65
CA LEU A 19 -5.94 -33.56 6.48
C LEU A 19 -6.36 -34.24 5.15
N LEU A 20 -7.20 -35.28 5.19
CA LEU A 20 -7.75 -35.91 3.97
C LEU A 20 -9.09 -35.31 3.51
N TYR A 21 -9.80 -34.57 4.38
CA TYR A 21 -11.14 -34.06 4.06
C TYR A 21 -11.15 -32.72 3.32
N THR A 22 -10.04 -31.98 3.27
CA THR A 22 -9.97 -30.70 2.53
C THR A 22 -9.52 -30.86 1.07
N TRP A 23 -9.17 -32.07 0.63
CA TRP A 23 -8.83 -32.35 -0.78
C TRP A 23 -10.01 -32.82 -1.64
N ILE A 24 -11.16 -33.15 -1.05
CA ILE A 24 -12.33 -33.71 -1.79
C ILE A 24 -13.33 -32.61 -2.22
N ALA A 25 -13.12 -31.36 -1.81
CA ALA A 25 -14.03 -30.25 -2.11
C ALA A 25 -13.60 -29.35 -3.29
N VAL A 26 -12.62 -29.76 -4.11
CA VAL A 26 -12.14 -28.98 -5.27
C VAL A 26 -12.63 -29.55 -6.62
N ASP A 27 -13.19 -30.76 -6.67
CA ASP A 27 -13.49 -31.45 -7.94
C ASP A 27 -14.94 -31.38 -8.43
N ARG A 28 -15.79 -30.52 -7.86
CA ARG A 28 -17.24 -30.49 -8.19
C ARG A 28 -17.75 -29.23 -8.88
N TRP A 29 -16.86 -28.48 -9.53
CA TRP A 29 -17.26 -27.28 -10.28
C TRP A 29 -16.62 -27.19 -11.68
N PHE A 30 -16.48 -28.31 -12.37
CA PHE A 30 -16.34 -28.32 -13.83
C PHE A 30 -17.50 -29.10 -14.43
N GLY A 31 -18.63 -28.38 -14.58
CA GLY A 31 -19.76 -28.84 -15.36
C GLY A 31 -19.36 -28.94 -16.83
N THR A 32 -19.26 -30.19 -17.30
CA THR A 32 -19.25 -30.56 -18.70
C THR A 32 -20.62 -30.23 -19.30
N HIS A 33 -20.70 -29.20 -20.16
CA HIS A 33 -21.82 -29.05 -21.07
C HIS A 33 -21.26 -29.03 -22.49
N ASP A 34 -21.46 -30.16 -23.16
CA ASP A 34 -21.40 -30.32 -24.59
C ASP A 34 -22.29 -29.28 -25.26
N PHE A 35 -21.68 -28.34 -25.97
CA PHE A 35 -22.38 -27.49 -26.94
C PHE A 35 -21.73 -27.69 -28.31
N LEU A 36 -22.13 -28.79 -28.95
CA LEU A 36 -22.01 -28.96 -30.40
C LEU A 36 -23.03 -28.04 -31.06
N PHE A 37 -22.64 -26.80 -31.35
CA PHE A 37 -23.40 -25.91 -32.21
C PHE A 37 -22.67 -25.73 -33.55
N GLN A 38 -23.13 -26.46 -34.56
CA GLN A 38 -22.84 -26.19 -35.97
C GLN A 38 -23.32 -24.77 -36.32
N TRP A 39 -22.43 -23.95 -36.85
CA TRP A 39 -22.79 -22.71 -37.54
C TRP A 39 -22.30 -22.78 -38.99
N PRO A 40 -23.14 -22.45 -39.99
CA PRO A 40 -22.72 -22.36 -41.37
C PRO A 40 -21.84 -21.11 -41.56
N ILE A 41 -20.65 -21.33 -42.08
CA ILE A 41 -19.69 -20.29 -42.46
C ILE A 41 -20.27 -19.51 -43.65
N ALA A 42 -20.95 -18.40 -43.37
CA ALA A 42 -21.26 -17.38 -44.36
C ALA A 42 -20.12 -16.35 -44.35
N ILE A 43 -19.21 -16.45 -45.32
CA ILE A 43 -18.13 -15.47 -45.53
C ILE A 43 -18.77 -14.19 -46.08
N GLN A 44 -19.06 -13.24 -45.19
CA GLN A 44 -19.36 -11.88 -45.61
C GLN A 44 -18.06 -11.17 -45.97
N PHE A 45 -17.92 -10.81 -47.24
CA PHE A 45 -16.85 -9.94 -47.73
C PHE A 45 -17.03 -8.55 -47.10
N HIS A 46 -16.26 -8.28 -46.05
CA HIS A 46 -16.20 -6.97 -45.43
C HIS A 46 -15.46 -6.02 -46.38
N LYS A 47 -16.05 -4.84 -46.58
CA LYS A 47 -15.45 -3.77 -47.40
C LYS A 47 -14.04 -3.45 -46.90
N PRO A 48 -13.10 -3.07 -47.79
CA PRO A 48 -11.76 -2.69 -47.38
C PRO A 48 -11.83 -1.57 -46.34
N VAL A 49 -11.30 -1.85 -45.15
CA VAL A 49 -11.17 -0.89 -44.05
C VAL A 49 -10.27 0.22 -44.55
N GLN A 50 -10.84 1.41 -44.72
CA GLN A 50 -10.09 2.62 -45.01
C GLN A 50 -9.28 2.94 -43.75
N ILE A 51 -7.97 2.72 -43.81
CA ILE A 51 -7.04 3.13 -42.76
C ILE A 51 -6.94 4.65 -42.86
N VAL A 52 -7.77 5.34 -42.09
CA VAL A 52 -7.63 6.78 -41.90
C VAL A 52 -6.45 6.96 -40.96
N GLU A 53 -5.36 7.50 -41.51
CA GLU A 53 -4.16 7.88 -40.76
C GLU A 53 -4.57 8.91 -39.72
N ARG A 54 -4.75 8.42 -38.48
CA ARG A 54 -5.14 9.26 -37.36
C ARG A 54 -3.89 10.01 -36.95
N GLU A 55 -3.85 11.28 -37.29
CA GLU A 55 -2.87 12.24 -36.81
C GLU A 55 -2.83 12.12 -35.27
N VAL A 56 -1.72 11.63 -34.74
CA VAL A 56 -1.51 11.51 -33.29
C VAL A 56 -1.27 12.93 -32.80
N VAL A 57 -2.37 13.62 -32.49
CA VAL A 57 -2.33 14.88 -31.76
C VAL A 57 -1.77 14.53 -30.39
N SER A 58 -0.47 14.72 -30.22
CA SER A 58 0.22 14.64 -28.94
C SER A 58 -0.59 15.48 -27.96
N PRO A 59 -1.11 14.92 -26.86
CA PRO A 59 -1.81 15.73 -25.88
C PRO A 59 -0.81 16.75 -25.38
N GLU A 60 -1.02 18.00 -25.77
CA GLU A 60 -0.38 19.15 -25.18
C GLU A 60 -0.74 19.08 -23.70
N VAL A 61 0.22 18.65 -22.89
CA VAL A 61 0.08 18.55 -21.44
C VAL A 61 -0.20 19.97 -21.00
N ALA A 62 -1.47 20.27 -20.74
CA ALA A 62 -1.87 21.57 -20.22
C ALA A 62 -1.01 21.81 -18.98
N GLU A 63 -0.12 22.80 -19.06
CA GLU A 63 0.73 23.19 -17.95
C GLU A 63 -0.20 23.59 -16.81
N VAL A 64 -0.37 22.70 -15.83
CA VAL A 64 -1.07 23.02 -14.60
C VAL A 64 -0.30 24.19 -14.01
N PRO A 65 -0.93 25.35 -13.74
CA PRO A 65 -0.25 26.48 -13.14
C PRO A 65 0.39 26.00 -11.84
N GLN A 66 1.71 25.79 -11.85
CA GLN A 66 2.46 25.51 -10.65
C GLN A 66 2.58 26.85 -9.95
N ASP A 67 1.84 27.00 -8.86
CA ASP A 67 2.20 27.97 -7.84
C ASP A 67 3.65 27.70 -7.42
N ASP A 68 4.43 28.74 -7.19
CA ASP A 68 5.83 28.63 -6.75
C ASP A 68 5.97 27.81 -5.44
N ASN A 69 4.86 27.67 -4.70
CA ASN A 69 4.76 26.87 -3.47
C ASN A 69 4.27 25.42 -3.67
N SER A 70 3.97 25.02 -4.92
CA SER A 70 3.50 23.66 -5.23
C SER A 70 4.65 22.65 -5.20
N ILE A 71 4.44 21.51 -4.55
CA ILE A 71 5.40 20.40 -4.49
C ILE A 71 4.75 19.07 -4.88
N VAL A 72 5.55 18.18 -5.47
CA VAL A 72 5.11 16.83 -5.82
C VAL A 72 5.46 15.88 -4.68
N LEU A 73 4.45 15.17 -4.19
CA LEU A 73 4.55 14.30 -3.03
C LEU A 73 4.31 12.85 -3.42
N LYS A 74 5.17 11.95 -2.94
CA LYS A 74 4.88 10.53 -2.85
C LYS A 74 4.39 10.26 -1.43
N VAL A 75 3.20 9.71 -1.27
CA VAL A 75 2.58 9.57 0.06
C VAL A 75 2.53 8.14 0.55
N SER A 76 2.72 7.96 1.84
CA SER A 76 2.43 6.74 2.58
C SER A 76 1.80 7.07 3.93
N HIS A 77 1.56 6.06 4.76
CA HIS A 77 1.17 6.28 6.14
C HIS A 77 1.90 5.32 7.09
N TYR A 78 2.02 5.73 8.35
CA TYR A 78 2.51 4.88 9.42
C TYR A 78 1.64 5.03 10.67
N ASN A 79 1.59 3.96 11.45
CA ASN A 79 0.91 3.91 12.73
C ASN A 79 1.81 3.20 13.75
N PRO A 80 2.36 3.92 14.74
CA PRO A 80 3.20 3.35 15.78
C PRO A 80 2.52 2.25 16.63
N ASP A 81 1.18 2.25 16.75
CA ASP A 81 0.45 1.19 17.46
C ASP A 81 0.58 -0.19 16.81
N LEU A 82 0.85 -0.25 15.51
CA LEU A 82 1.09 -1.51 14.80
C LEU A 82 2.47 -2.11 15.10
N GLY A 83 3.35 -1.33 15.75
CA GLY A 83 4.70 -1.74 16.06
C GLY A 83 5.56 -2.08 14.85
N GLY A 84 6.48 -3.03 15.04
CA GLY A 84 7.44 -3.44 14.02
C GLY A 84 8.30 -2.26 13.58
N VAL A 85 8.27 -1.93 12.28
CA VAL A 85 9.03 -0.81 11.72
C VAL A 85 8.50 0.57 12.14
N ASN A 86 7.28 0.65 12.68
CA ASN A 86 6.64 1.91 13.06
C ASN A 86 6.96 2.33 14.50
N CYS A 87 7.56 1.46 15.32
CA CYS A 87 7.88 1.76 16.71
C CYS A 87 9.12 1.00 17.20
N ALA A 88 10.06 1.72 17.81
CA ALA A 88 11.30 1.15 18.33
C ALA A 88 11.21 0.71 19.80
N ASN A 89 10.41 1.41 20.61
CA ASN A 89 10.36 1.21 22.06
C ASN A 89 8.93 0.95 22.54
N PHE A 90 8.75 -0.16 23.25
CA PHE A 90 7.48 -0.54 23.86
C PHE A 90 7.58 -0.56 25.38
N GLN A 91 6.52 -0.11 26.04
CA GLN A 91 6.33 -0.24 27.48
C GLN A 91 4.89 -0.68 27.73
N ASP A 92 4.71 -1.77 28.48
CA ASP A 92 3.40 -2.32 28.84
C ASP A 92 2.46 -2.59 27.64
N GLY A 93 3.05 -2.92 26.49
CA GLY A 93 2.32 -3.18 25.24
C GLY A 93 2.01 -1.95 24.40
N GLU A 94 2.37 -0.74 24.87
CA GLU A 94 2.17 0.52 24.17
C GLU A 94 3.48 1.05 23.55
N CYS A 95 3.37 1.66 22.38
CA CYS A 95 4.51 2.33 21.76
C CYS A 95 4.83 3.65 22.49
N VAL A 96 6.02 3.72 23.10
CA VAL A 96 6.51 4.90 23.83
C VAL A 96 7.63 5.67 23.09
N SER A 97 7.96 5.24 21.86
CA SER A 97 8.86 6.00 20.98
C SER A 97 8.38 7.45 20.81
N LYS A 98 9.32 8.39 20.78
CA LYS A 98 9.05 9.78 20.39
C LYS A 98 9.22 9.92 18.89
N MET A 99 8.54 10.89 18.30
CA MET A 99 8.89 11.37 16.96
C MET A 99 10.28 12.01 17.01
N ALA A 100 10.90 12.20 15.86
CA ALA A 100 12.25 12.74 15.77
C ALA A 100 12.40 14.16 16.34
N ASN A 101 11.33 14.97 16.35
CA ASN A 101 11.31 16.28 17.03
C ASN A 101 11.21 16.18 18.57
N GLY A 102 11.05 14.98 19.14
CA GLY A 102 10.95 14.71 20.57
C GLY A 102 9.52 14.69 21.14
N GLU A 103 8.52 15.05 20.35
CA GLU A 103 7.12 15.03 20.77
C GLU A 103 6.54 13.61 20.85
N ARG A 104 5.41 13.47 21.54
CA ARG A 104 4.61 12.24 21.54
C ARG A 104 3.85 12.13 20.23
N TRP A 105 3.90 10.97 19.60
CA TRP A 105 3.15 10.71 18.37
C TRP A 105 1.63 10.69 18.63
N GLN A 106 1.19 10.25 19.82
CA GLN A 106 -0.23 10.18 20.18
C GLN A 106 -0.92 11.56 20.11
N ASP A 107 -0.19 12.63 20.42
CA ASP A 107 -0.71 14.00 20.43
C ASP A 107 -0.74 14.63 19.02
N ASN A 108 -0.25 13.90 18.01
CA ASN A 108 0.01 14.40 16.66
C ASN A 108 -0.65 13.56 15.55
N ILE A 109 -1.51 12.59 15.91
CA ILE A 109 -2.25 11.77 14.94
C ILE A 109 -3.12 12.66 14.06
N GLY A 110 -2.96 12.54 12.74
CA GLY A 110 -3.68 13.35 11.75
C GLY A 110 -3.18 14.79 11.62
N LEU A 111 -2.04 15.13 12.24
CA LEU A 111 -1.40 16.45 12.18
C LEU A 111 0.04 16.35 11.68
N ALA A 112 0.80 15.37 12.17
CA ALA A 112 2.21 15.20 11.82
C ALA A 112 2.42 14.33 10.59
N ILE A 113 3.52 14.62 9.89
CA ILE A 113 4.12 13.78 8.85
C ILE A 113 5.59 13.54 9.16
N ALA A 114 6.08 12.36 8.77
CA ALA A 114 7.50 12.13 8.61
C ALA A 114 7.95 12.73 7.27
N CYS A 115 8.98 13.56 7.30
CA CYS A 115 9.47 14.29 6.14
C CYS A 115 10.90 13.90 5.78
N PRO A 116 11.31 14.09 4.52
CA PRO A 116 12.71 13.98 4.12
C PRO A 116 13.49 15.18 4.68
N LYS A 117 14.82 15.07 4.75
CA LYS A 117 15.68 16.05 5.45
C LYS A 117 15.68 17.44 4.82
N GLU A 118 15.27 17.54 3.57
CA GLU A 118 15.15 18.79 2.82
C GLU A 118 13.97 19.65 3.28
N LEU A 119 12.99 19.05 3.97
CA LEU A 119 11.89 19.77 4.61
C LEU A 119 12.20 19.91 6.10
N GLU A 120 12.38 21.14 6.57
CA GLU A 120 12.69 21.43 7.96
C GLU A 120 11.52 21.07 8.88
N PHE A 121 11.81 20.78 10.15
CA PHE A 121 10.72 20.63 11.13
C PHE A 121 9.91 21.90 11.24
N GLY A 122 8.59 21.75 11.30
CA GLY A 122 7.64 22.86 11.27
C GLY A 122 7.18 23.28 9.87
N THR A 123 7.77 22.77 8.79
CA THR A 123 7.23 22.96 7.44
C THR A 123 5.80 22.44 7.39
N LYS A 124 4.87 23.29 6.93
CA LYS A 124 3.47 22.95 6.76
C LYS A 124 3.16 22.69 5.30
N ILE A 125 2.44 21.61 5.05
CA ILE A 125 2.06 21.18 3.70
C ILE A 125 0.56 20.96 3.66
N LYS A 126 -0.11 21.66 2.75
CA LYS A 126 -1.52 21.47 2.47
C LYS A 126 -1.70 20.38 1.41
N ILE A 127 -2.54 19.38 1.70
CA ILE A 127 -2.90 18.27 0.79
C ILE A 127 -4.41 18.01 0.98
N ASP A 128 -5.21 18.07 -0.08
CA ASP A 128 -6.66 17.87 -0.06
C ASP A 128 -7.37 18.61 1.09
N ASP A 129 -7.10 19.92 1.22
CA ASP A 129 -7.61 20.82 2.25
C ASP A 129 -7.22 20.50 3.70
N ARG A 130 -6.24 19.60 3.91
CA ARG A 130 -5.66 19.31 5.22
C ARG A 130 -4.24 19.84 5.31
N VAL A 131 -3.92 20.43 6.44
CA VAL A 131 -2.56 20.90 6.75
C VAL A 131 -1.85 19.85 7.59
N TRP A 132 -0.68 19.45 7.12
CA TRP A 132 0.24 18.55 7.79
C TRP A 132 1.51 19.29 8.18
N GLU A 133 2.15 18.88 9.27
CA GLU A 133 3.38 19.49 9.74
C GLU A 133 4.52 18.47 9.80
N CYS A 134 5.67 18.82 9.22
CA CYS A 134 6.89 18.03 9.34
C CYS A 134 7.35 18.00 10.80
N LYS A 135 7.17 16.85 11.45
CA LYS A 135 7.52 16.66 12.87
C LYS A 135 8.34 15.39 13.14
N ASP A 136 8.46 14.54 12.14
CA ASP A 136 9.18 13.28 12.26
C ASP A 136 10.12 13.07 11.07
N VAL A 137 11.06 12.12 11.18
CA VAL A 137 11.86 11.64 10.05
C VAL A 137 11.90 10.12 10.04
N GLY A 138 11.86 9.53 8.86
CA GLY A 138 12.00 8.10 8.67
C GLY A 138 13.23 7.77 7.84
N GLY A 139 13.95 6.68 8.17
CA GLY A 139 15.17 6.30 7.45
C GLY A 139 14.95 5.96 5.96
N LYS A 140 13.70 5.72 5.54
CA LYS A 140 13.30 5.48 4.14
C LYS A 140 12.59 6.67 3.49
N ILE A 141 12.36 7.74 4.24
CA ILE A 141 11.60 8.92 3.81
C ILE A 141 12.62 9.90 3.21
N THR A 142 12.64 9.96 1.88
CA THR A 142 13.69 10.66 1.10
C THR A 142 13.07 11.47 -0.04
N LYS A 143 13.81 12.48 -0.51
CA LYS A 143 13.54 13.17 -1.78
C LYS A 143 14.20 12.41 -2.94
N ASP A 144 13.49 12.23 -4.05
CA ASP A 144 13.99 11.67 -5.31
C ASP A 144 13.63 12.60 -6.47
N GLY A 145 14.63 13.28 -7.05
CA GLY A 145 14.38 14.38 -7.99
C GLY A 145 13.53 15.46 -7.32
N GLU A 146 12.41 15.84 -7.92
CA GLU A 146 11.45 16.80 -7.34
C GLU A 146 10.33 16.16 -6.51
N ILE A 147 10.39 14.84 -6.29
CA ILE A 147 9.37 14.10 -5.55
C ILE A 147 9.81 13.94 -4.10
N TYR A 148 9.04 14.50 -3.18
CA TYR A 148 9.25 14.34 -1.74
C TYR A 148 8.41 13.16 -1.25
N TRP A 149 9.04 12.11 -0.73
CA TRP A 149 8.30 11.07 -0.03
C TRP A 149 7.97 11.55 1.38
N ILE A 150 6.70 11.57 1.76
CA ILE A 150 6.21 11.82 3.12
C ILE A 150 5.43 10.63 3.68
N ASP A 151 5.43 10.48 5.01
CA ASP A 151 4.70 9.42 5.71
C ASP A 151 3.70 10.01 6.70
N MET A 152 2.40 9.84 6.46
CA MET A 152 1.34 10.46 7.26
C MET A 152 1.08 9.68 8.55
N LEU A 153 1.20 10.36 9.69
CA LEU A 153 0.89 9.75 10.99
C LEU A 153 -0.62 9.61 11.15
N THR A 154 -1.15 8.44 10.76
CA THR A 154 -2.58 8.16 10.72
C THR A 154 -2.88 6.70 11.05
N PRO A 155 -4.02 6.41 11.70
CA PRO A 155 -4.39 5.04 12.05
C PRO A 155 -4.73 4.18 10.83
N TYR A 156 -5.18 4.80 9.73
CA TYR A 156 -5.60 4.14 8.50
C TYR A 156 -5.06 4.91 7.28
N PRO A 157 -4.76 4.23 6.15
CA PRO A 157 -4.30 4.89 4.93
C PRO A 157 -5.36 5.85 4.39
N LEU A 158 -4.97 7.11 4.16
CA LEU A 158 -5.79 8.10 3.45
C LEU A 158 -5.61 8.04 1.92
N TYR A 159 -4.45 7.55 1.49
CA TYR A 159 -4.03 7.40 0.10
C TYR A 159 -3.46 6.00 -0.14
N ASN A 160 -3.34 5.58 -1.39
CA ASN A 160 -2.61 4.36 -1.71
C ASN A 160 -1.12 4.54 -1.41
N TYR A 161 -0.45 3.46 -0.98
CA TYR A 161 0.98 3.53 -0.71
C TYR A 161 1.76 3.88 -1.97
N GLY A 162 2.53 4.97 -1.90
CA GLY A 162 3.34 5.48 -3.01
C GLY A 162 2.54 6.26 -4.05
N GLU A 163 1.29 6.60 -3.77
CA GLU A 163 0.50 7.49 -4.61
C GLU A 163 1.19 8.85 -4.77
N ILE A 164 1.09 9.43 -5.96
CA ILE A 164 1.64 10.75 -6.25
C ILE A 164 0.52 11.77 -6.15
N VAL A 165 0.70 12.76 -5.28
CA VAL A 165 -0.24 13.86 -5.06
C VAL A 165 0.49 15.20 -5.15
N LEU A 166 -0.26 16.27 -5.40
CA LEU A 166 0.25 17.62 -5.28
C LEU A 166 0.00 18.14 -3.86
N GLY A 167 1.00 18.79 -3.29
CA GLY A 167 0.87 19.54 -2.06
C GLY A 167 1.30 20.99 -2.26
N GLU A 168 0.96 21.83 -1.29
CA GLU A 168 1.32 23.24 -1.26
C GLU A 168 2.05 23.52 0.06
N ILE A 169 3.27 24.05 -0.01
CA ILE A 169 3.95 24.54 1.20
C ILE A 169 3.29 25.84 1.63
N ILE A 170 2.88 25.91 2.89
CA ILE A 170 2.26 27.11 3.47
C ILE A 170 3.13 27.65 4.61
N GLU A 171 3.32 28.96 4.65
CA GLU A 171 4.06 29.67 5.72
C GLU A 171 3.26 29.77 7.03
#